data_AF-A0AAW5GD26-F1
#
_entry.id   AF-A0AAW5GD26-F1
#
_cell.length_a   1.000
_cell.length_b   1.000
_cell.length_c   1.000
_cell.angle_alpha   90.00
_cell.angle_beta   90.00
_cell.angle_gamma   90.00
#
_symmetry.space_group_name_H-M   'P 1'
#
loop_
_entity.id
_entity.type
_entity.pdbx_description
1 polymer ?
#
loop_
_entity_poly.entity_id
_entity_poly.type
_entity_poly.pdbx_seq_one_letter_code
_entity_poly.pdbx_strand_id
1 'polypeptide(L)' 'MPNQTPTITATLQVTPDFTGRVLVYVKNGRATSDRRLFDDELVAGLDTFLELATRAGYQVISPDTGEAA' A
#
# COMPACT_ATOMS: atom_id res chain seq x y z
N MET A 1 -24.46 24.07 4.44
CA MET A 1 -24.22 22.90 5.29
C MET A 1 -22.72 22.84 5.54
N PRO A 2 -22.23 22.79 6.78
CA PRO A 2 -20.78 22.72 6.98
C PRO A 2 -20.26 21.43 6.35
N ASN A 3 -19.22 21.59 5.54
CA ASN A 3 -18.52 20.55 4.79
C ASN A 3 -17.80 19.61 5.77
N GLN A 4 -18.50 18.62 6.32
CA GLN A 4 -17.88 17.64 7.21
C GLN A 4 -17.05 16.67 6.38
N THR A 5 -15.73 16.66 6.63
CA THR A 5 -14.82 15.67 6.05
C THR A 5 -15.27 14.28 6.48
N PRO A 6 -15.50 13.35 5.54
CA PRO A 6 -15.90 11.99 5.88
C PRO A 6 -14.82 11.35 6.75
N THR A 7 -15.22 10.90 7.94
CA THR A 7 -14.34 10.22 8.89
C THR A 7 -14.67 8.74 8.90
N ILE A 8 -13.66 7.89 8.94
CA ILE A 8 -13.80 6.45 9.15
C ILE A 8 -13.24 6.09 10.53
N THR A 9 -13.91 5.19 11.25
CA THR A 9 -13.38 4.60 12.49
C THR A 9 -12.76 3.24 12.16
N ALA A 10 -11.53 3.00 12.63
CA ALA A 10 -10.83 1.73 12.46
C ALA A 10 -10.44 1.17 13.83
N THR A 11 -10.70 -0.11 14.06
CA THR A 11 -10.18 -0.86 15.21
C THR A 11 -8.92 -1.57 14.76
N LEU A 12 -7.78 -1.25 15.37
CA LEU A 12 -6.47 -1.83 15.00
C LEU A 12 -6.09 -2.93 16.00
N GLN A 13 -5.50 -4.02 15.51
CA GLN A 13 -5.06 -5.14 16.35
C GLN A 13 -3.58 -4.93 16.74
N VAL A 14 -3.33 -4.05 17.71
CA VAL A 14 -1.99 -3.71 18.20
C VAL A 14 -1.88 -3.85 19.71
N THR A 15 -0.66 -4.01 20.22
CA THR A 15 -0.40 -4.02 21.66
C THR A 15 -0.52 -2.61 22.25
N PRO A 16 -0.82 -2.45 23.56
CA PRO A 16 -0.99 -1.13 24.18
C PRO A 16 0.25 -0.21 24.13
N ASP A 17 1.44 -0.80 24.00
CA ASP A 17 2.73 -0.14 23.91
C ASP A 17 3.23 0.05 22.46
N PHE A 18 2.39 -0.30 21.47
CA PHE A 18 2.77 -0.23 20.06
C PHE A 18 3.15 1.19 19.63
N THR A 19 4.31 1.31 18.98
CA THR A 19 4.76 2.51 18.27
C THR A 19 5.20 2.11 16.87
N GLY A 20 4.70 2.81 15.86
CA GLY A 20 5.05 2.56 14.47
C GLY A 20 3.93 2.95 13.49
N ARG A 21 3.97 2.35 12.30
CA ARG A 21 3.00 2.59 11.23
C ARG A 21 2.07 1.38 11.07
N VAL A 22 0.81 1.65 10.76
CA VAL A 22 -0.20 0.65 10.45
C VAL A 22 -0.81 0.95 9.09
N LEU A 23 -0.83 -0.04 8.20
CA LEU A 23 -1.52 0.02 6.93
C LEU A 23 -2.94 -0.53 7.12
N VAL A 24 -3.95 0.22 6.69
CA VAL A 24 -5.37 -0.15 6.82
C VAL A 24 -5.98 -0.29 5.44
N TYR A 25 -6.66 -1.40 5.17
CA TYR A 25 -7.44 -1.59 3.96
C TYR A 25 -8.90 -1.19 4.19
N VAL A 26 -9.36 -0.18 3.44
CA VAL A 26 -10.72 0.38 3.56
C VAL A 26 -11.52 0.02 2.33
N LYS A 27 -12.66 -0.64 2.54
CA LYS A 27 -13.61 -0.99 1.48
C LYS A 27 -14.97 -0.42 1.84
N ASN A 28 -15.56 0.35 0.93
CA ASN A 28 -16.88 0.98 1.10
C ASN A 28 -16.99 1.78 2.42
N GLY A 29 -15.96 2.56 2.76
CA GLY A 29 -15.93 3.39 3.98
C GLY A 29 -15.71 2.61 5.28
N ARG A 30 -15.46 1.30 5.22
CA ARG A 30 -15.20 0.45 6.39
C ARG A 30 -13.78 -0.11 6.35
N ALA A 31 -13.05 0.00 7.45
CA ALA A 31 -11.79 -0.71 7.63
C ALA A 31 -12.09 -2.23 7.67
N THR A 32 -11.38 -3.01 6.86
CA THR A 32 -11.62 -4.45 6.69
C THR A 32 -10.43 -5.31 7.09
N SER A 33 -9.22 -4.75 7.05
CA SER A 33 -8.01 -5.37 7.60
C SER A 33 -6.98 -4.32 7.94
N ASP A 34 -6.08 -4.66 8.84
CA ASP A 34 -4.93 -3.86 9.23
C ASP A 34 -3.69 -4.75 9.37
N ARG A 35 -2.51 -4.13 9.18
CA ARG A 35 -1.23 -4.75 9.55
C ARG A 35 -0.20 -3.69 9.91
N ARG A 36 0.79 -4.07 10.72
CA ARG A 36 2.00 -3.28 10.93
C ARG A 36 2.73 -3.06 9.60
N LEU A 37 3.19 -1.84 9.35
CA LEU A 37 4.10 -1.49 8.26
C LEU A 37 5.51 -1.31 8.84
N PHE A 38 6.48 -2.08 8.34
CA PHE A 38 7.87 -2.07 8.80
C PHE A 38 8.69 -0.93 8.16
N ASP A 39 9.83 -0.61 8.76
CA ASP A 39 10.68 0.54 8.40
C ASP A 39 11.35 0.43 7.03
N ASP A 40 11.51 -0.78 6.55
CA ASP A 40 12.01 -1.13 5.23
C ASP A 40 10.90 -1.33 4.18
N GLU A 41 9.63 -1.17 4.56
CA GLU A 41 8.50 -1.33 3.64
C GLU A 41 8.05 0.00 3.00
N LEU A 42 7.85 -0.05 1.68
CA LEU A 42 7.26 1.03 0.88
C LEU A 42 5.90 0.58 0.32
N VAL A 43 4.85 1.35 0.59
CA VAL A 43 3.52 1.14 -0.01
C VAL A 43 3.39 2.06 -1.22
N ALA A 44 3.37 1.48 -2.41
CA ALA A 44 3.22 2.24 -3.64
C ALA A 44 2.50 1.41 -4.72
N GLY A 45 2.08 2.09 -5.79
CA GLY A 45 1.57 1.43 -6.99
C GLY A 45 2.69 0.81 -7.83
N LEU A 46 2.30 0.02 -8.83
CA LEU A 46 3.23 -0.62 -9.75
C LEU A 46 4.11 0.40 -10.48
N ASP A 47 3.55 1.52 -10.93
CA ASP A 47 4.30 2.56 -11.66
C ASP A 47 5.45 3.12 -10.82
N THR A 48 5.22 3.38 -9.53
CA THR A 48 6.28 3.82 -8.61
C THR A 48 7.35 2.75 -8.44
N PHE A 49 6.97 1.47 -8.35
CA PHE A 49 7.94 0.39 -8.29
C PHE A 49 8.82 0.35 -9.54
N LEU A 50 8.23 0.46 -10.74
CA LEU A 50 8.97 0.47 -12.01
C LEU A 50 9.92 1.66 -12.13
N GLU A 51 9.46 2.85 -11.70
CA GLU A 51 10.29 4.06 -11.68
C GLU A 51 11.50 3.89 -10.76
N LEU A 52 11.30 3.37 -9.55
CA LEU A 52 12.39 3.14 -8.59
C LEU A 52 13.37 2.09 -9.09
N ALA A 53 12.89 0.99 -9.68
CA ALA A 53 13.73 -0.03 -10.29
C ALA A 53 14.63 0.58 -11.38
N THR A 54 14.05 1.37 -12.28
CA THR A 54 14.77 2.07 -13.35
C THR A 54 15.82 3.02 -12.80
N ARG A 55 15.47 3.84 -11.81
CA ARG A 55 16.40 4.79 -11.16
C ARG A 55 17.57 4.10 -10.46
N ALA A 56 17.35 2.88 -9.96
CA ALA A 56 18.39 2.06 -9.35
C ALA A 56 19.21 1.24 -10.38
N GLY A 57 18.96 1.42 -11.67
CA GLY A 57 19.68 0.75 -12.76
C GLY A 57 19.17 -0.66 -13.10
N TYR A 58 18.00 -1.05 -12.57
CA TYR A 58 17.36 -2.31 -12.95
C TYR A 58 16.51 -2.14 -14.21
N GLN A 59 16.50 -3.18 -15.04
CA GLN A 59 15.60 -3.31 -16.17
C GLN A 59 14.48 -4.30 -15.82
N VAL A 60 13.22 -3.86 -15.92
CA VAL A 60 12.05 -4.73 -15.75
C VAL A 60 11.66 -5.31 -17.10
N ILE A 61 11.70 -6.63 -17.23
CA ILE A 61 11.39 -7.36 -18.45
C ILE A 61 10.00 -7.97 -18.28
N SER A 62 9.07 -7.66 -19.19
CA SER A 62 7.79 -8.38 -19.23
C SER A 62 8.07 -9.84 -19.55
N PRO A 63 7.46 -10.81 -18.83
CA PRO A 63 7.58 -12.21 -19.24
C PRO A 63 7.14 -12.31 -20.70
N ASP A 64 7.97 -12.95 -21.52
CA ASP A 64 7.82 -13.01 -22.98
C ASP A 64 6.34 -13.10 -23.35
N THR A 65 5.82 -12.06 -24.00
CA THR A 65 4.58 -12.19 -24.76
C THR A 65 4.92 -13.13 -25.88
N GLY A 66 4.84 -14.44 -25.62
CA GLY A 66 5.02 -15.48 -26.61
C GLY A 66 4.10 -15.13 -27.77
N GLU A 67 4.70 -14.61 -28.82
CA GLU A 67 4.12 -14.53 -30.14
C GLU A 67 3.69 -15.96 -30.45
N ALA A 68 2.38 -16.22 -30.33
CA ALA A 68 1.81 -17.47 -30.79
C ALA A 68 2.07 -17.52 -32.30
N ALA A 69 3.14 -18.22 -32.65
CA ALA A 69 3.47 -18.61 -34.02
C ALA A 69 2.38 -19.51 -34.61
#